data_AF-A0A7X7PDT3-F1
#
_entry.id   AF-A0A7X7PDT3-F1
#
_cell.length_a   1.000
_cell.length_b   1.000
_cell.length_c   1.000
_cell.angle_alpha   90.00
_cell.angle_beta   90.00
_cell.angle_gamma   90.00
#
_symmetry.space_group_name_H-M   'P 1'
#
loop_
_entity.id
_entity.type
_entity.pdbx_description
1 polymer ?
#
loop_
_entity_poly.entity_id
_entity_poly.type
_entity_poly.pdbx_seq_one_letter_code
_entity_poly.pdbx_strand_id
1 'polypeptide(L)'
;MDNKTLTPAGLVTEQTVLDFGSYSTVPVDADTACTQIVESSAVIATIVNGRENPAEIVELVTDRMGTGFGSAVGTVYANHHGRAHAMSGVIVGVNEMVVQFSDEHKRLHTVPLTSLFGLILH
;
A
#
# COMPACT_ATOMS: atom_id res chain seq x y z
N MET A 1 -5.85 21.37 -17.75
CA MET A 1 -4.99 20.68 -16.77
C MET A 1 -4.49 19.42 -17.44
N ASP A 2 -3.19 19.19 -17.38
CA ASP A 2 -2.49 18.18 -18.16
C ASP A 2 -2.98 16.77 -17.82
N ASN A 3 -3.42 16.02 -18.82
CA ASN A 3 -3.63 14.58 -18.71
C ASN A 3 -2.25 13.91 -18.57
N LYS A 4 -1.67 13.98 -17.37
CA LYS A 4 -0.51 13.17 -17.03
C LYS A 4 -1.01 11.73 -16.93
N THR A 5 -0.84 10.95 -17.98
CA THR A 5 -1.09 9.51 -17.94
C THR A 5 -0.07 8.91 -16.98
N LEU A 6 -0.42 8.83 -15.70
CA LEU A 6 0.41 8.20 -14.70
C LEU A 6 0.53 6.73 -15.09
N THR A 7 1.74 6.27 -15.38
CA THR A 7 1.98 4.83 -15.55
C THR A 7 2.09 4.26 -14.14
N PRO A 8 1.15 3.39 -13.70
CA PRO A 8 1.22 2.79 -12.37
C PRO A 8 2.56 2.11 -12.15
N ALA A 9 3.00 1.98 -10.89
CA ALA A 9 4.18 1.17 -10.56
C ALA A 9 4.04 -0.28 -11.06
N GLY A 10 2.81 -0.73 -11.34
CA GLY A 10 2.52 -2.03 -11.91
C GLY A 10 2.63 -3.11 -10.87
N LEU A 11 2.35 -4.35 -11.26
CA LEU A 11 2.58 -5.51 -10.41
C LEU A 11 3.90 -6.17 -10.78
N VAL A 12 4.63 -6.62 -9.77
CA VAL A 12 5.83 -7.42 -9.95
C VAL A 12 5.49 -8.91 -9.82
N THR A 13 6.33 -9.74 -10.43
CA THR A 13 6.39 -11.18 -10.17
C THR A 13 7.51 -11.47 -9.18
N GLU A 14 7.47 -12.60 -8.47
CA GLU A 14 8.54 -12.99 -7.53
C GLU A 14 9.93 -13.00 -8.20
N GLN A 15 9.99 -13.28 -9.50
CA GLN A 15 11.23 -13.33 -10.28
C GLN A 15 11.81 -11.94 -10.58
N THR A 16 11.01 -10.88 -10.44
CA THR A 16 11.37 -9.49 -10.80
C THR A 16 11.45 -8.58 -9.58
N VAL A 17 11.29 -9.10 -8.37
CA VAL A 17 11.42 -8.35 -7.11
C VAL A 17 12.86 -7.85 -6.95
N LEU A 18 13.03 -6.53 -6.95
CA LEU A 18 14.32 -5.88 -6.71
C LEU A 18 14.55 -5.60 -5.22
N ASP A 19 13.48 -5.22 -4.50
CA ASP A 19 13.51 -4.87 -3.07
C ASP A 19 12.64 -5.80 -2.23
N PHE A 20 13.09 -6.07 -1.01
CA PHE A 20 12.43 -6.96 -0.06
C PHE A 20 12.75 -6.52 1.37
N GLY A 21 11.86 -6.83 2.31
CA GLY A 21 12.05 -6.51 3.71
C GLY A 21 11.05 -7.21 4.60
N SER A 22 11.16 -6.99 5.91
CA SER A 22 10.25 -7.61 6.87
C SER A 22 8.80 -7.29 6.56
N TYR A 23 7.99 -8.33 6.37
CA TYR A 23 6.55 -8.22 6.24
C TYR A 23 5.87 -8.60 7.55
N SER A 24 4.93 -7.76 7.99
CA SER A 24 4.12 -8.01 9.18
C SER A 24 2.66 -7.75 8.89
N THR A 25 1.78 -8.55 9.49
CA THR A 25 0.33 -8.34 9.51
C THR A 25 -0.16 -8.48 10.94
N VAL A 26 -0.71 -7.39 11.48
CA VAL A 26 -1.19 -7.35 12.87
C VAL A 26 -2.64 -6.88 12.90
N PRO A 27 -3.52 -7.57 13.65
CA PRO A 27 -4.86 -7.06 13.90
C PRO A 27 -4.75 -5.75 14.69
N VAL A 28 -5.55 -4.77 14.31
CA VAL A 28 -5.56 -3.44 14.92
C VAL A 28 -7.00 -2.99 15.15
N ASP A 29 -7.21 -2.18 16.18
CA ASP A 29 -8.47 -1.48 16.39
C ASP A 29 -8.60 -0.31 15.40
N ALA A 30 -9.82 -0.03 14.94
CA ALA A 30 -10.05 1.01 13.94
C ALA A 30 -9.70 2.42 14.45
N ASP A 31 -9.99 2.73 15.72
CA ASP A 31 -9.65 4.03 16.30
C ASP A 31 -8.13 4.16 16.46
N THR A 32 -7.46 3.08 16.85
CA THR A 32 -5.99 3.05 16.92
C THR A 32 -5.35 3.28 15.55
N ALA A 33 -5.88 2.65 14.49
CA ALA A 33 -5.40 2.86 13.12
C ALA A 33 -5.60 4.31 12.67
N CYS A 34 -6.78 4.90 12.93
CA CYS A 34 -7.06 6.30 12.64
C CYS A 34 -6.09 7.24 13.36
N THR A 35 -5.86 7.03 14.67
CA THR A 35 -4.88 7.82 15.44
C THR A 35 -3.48 7.70 14.84
N GLN A 36 -3.01 6.49 14.53
CA GLN A 36 -1.69 6.27 13.92
C GLN A 36 -1.54 6.99 12.58
N ILE A 37 -2.60 7.02 11.76
CA ILE A 37 -2.59 7.73 10.48
C ILE A 37 -2.55 9.24 10.68
N VAL A 38 -3.41 9.78 11.53
CA VAL A 38 -3.53 11.23 11.77
C VAL A 38 -2.27 11.80 12.43
N GLU A 39 -1.64 11.05 13.33
CA GLU A 39 -0.44 11.50 14.06
C GLU A 39 0.86 11.21 13.31
N SER A 40 0.81 10.47 12.20
CA SER A 40 2.00 10.12 11.43
C SER A 40 2.60 11.33 10.71
N SER A 41 3.92 11.47 10.82
CA SER A 41 4.70 12.47 10.09
C SER A 41 5.25 11.94 8.75
N ALA A 42 4.74 10.81 8.26
CA ALA A 42 5.19 10.22 7.00
C ALA A 42 4.81 11.10 5.81
N VAL A 43 5.48 10.89 4.67
CA VAL A 43 5.25 11.67 3.44
C VAL A 43 3.80 11.53 2.98
N ILE A 44 3.27 10.31 3.07
CA ILE A 44 1.85 10.03 2.87
C ILE A 44 1.34 9.39 4.15
N ALA A 45 0.34 10.00 4.77
CA ALA A 45 -0.39 9.45 5.89
C ALA A 45 -1.85 9.88 5.75
N THR A 46 -2.70 9.00 5.25
CA THR A 46 -4.09 9.38 4.94
C THR A 46 -5.07 8.23 5.07
N ILE A 47 -6.30 8.59 5.44
CA ILE A 47 -7.46 7.72 5.39
C ILE A 47 -7.92 7.66 3.93
N VAL A 48 -8.23 6.46 3.45
CA VAL A 48 -8.70 6.24 2.08
C VAL A 48 -9.97 5.41 2.08
N ASN A 49 -10.70 5.44 0.97
CA ASN A 49 -11.77 4.47 0.71
C ASN A 49 -11.42 3.69 -0.54
N GLY A 50 -10.68 2.59 -0.40
CA GLY A 50 -10.22 1.84 -1.56
C GLY A 50 -11.31 1.09 -2.32
N ARG A 51 -12.54 1.01 -1.77
CA ARG A 51 -13.71 0.52 -2.51
C ARG A 51 -14.23 1.56 -3.50
N GLU A 52 -14.26 2.83 -3.10
CA GLU A 52 -14.85 3.91 -3.89
C GLU A 52 -13.82 4.60 -4.77
N ASN A 53 -12.58 4.73 -4.27
CA ASN A 53 -11.52 5.53 -4.90
C ASN A 53 -10.22 4.72 -5.10
N PRO A 54 -10.23 3.56 -5.78
CA PRO A 54 -9.01 2.77 -5.97
C PRO A 54 -7.95 3.52 -6.82
N ALA A 55 -8.38 4.33 -7.79
CA ALA A 55 -7.47 5.10 -8.66
C ALA A 55 -6.62 6.12 -7.87
N GLU A 56 -7.22 6.77 -6.87
CA GLU A 56 -6.52 7.72 -5.99
C GLU A 56 -5.42 7.01 -5.17
N ILE A 57 -5.70 5.79 -4.70
CA ILE A 57 -4.68 4.99 -3.99
C ILE A 57 -3.53 4.60 -4.92
N VAL A 58 -3.85 4.18 -6.15
CA VAL A 58 -2.83 3.85 -7.15
C VAL A 58 -1.95 5.06 -7.43
N GLU A 59 -2.54 6.25 -7.58
CA GLU A 59 -1.82 7.50 -7.80
C GLU A 59 -0.90 7.82 -6.62
N LEU A 60 -1.43 7.86 -5.39
CA LEU A 60 -0.64 8.13 -4.18
C LEU A 60 0.55 7.18 -4.00
N VAL A 61 0.32 5.88 -4.18
CA VAL A 61 1.35 4.86 -4.02
C VAL A 61 2.37 4.94 -5.16
N THR A 62 1.93 5.16 -6.40
CA THR A 62 2.82 5.29 -7.56
C THR A 62 3.67 6.55 -7.47
N ASP A 63 3.10 7.68 -7.04
CA ASP A 63 3.83 8.93 -6.83
C ASP A 63 4.95 8.77 -5.81
N ARG A 64 4.74 7.92 -4.78
CA ARG A 64 5.77 7.62 -3.80
C ARG A 64 6.83 6.64 -4.30
N MET A 65 6.42 5.58 -5.00
CA MET A 65 7.34 4.55 -5.51
C MET A 65 8.17 5.03 -6.71
N GLY A 66 7.65 6.00 -7.46
CA GLY A 66 8.13 6.34 -8.79
C GLY A 66 7.54 5.42 -9.87
N THR A 67 7.66 5.84 -11.13
CA THR A 67 7.16 5.08 -12.29
C THR A 67 8.02 3.85 -12.56
N GLY A 68 7.40 2.69 -12.82
CA GLY A 68 8.10 1.42 -13.08
C GLY A 68 8.28 0.58 -11.80
N PHE A 69 9.37 -0.18 -11.71
CA PHE A 69 9.63 -1.15 -10.63
C PHE A 69 10.27 -0.52 -9.38
N GLY A 70 9.71 0.60 -8.92
CA GLY A 70 10.12 1.24 -7.67
C GLY A 70 9.63 0.48 -6.43
N SER A 71 10.05 0.93 -5.26
CA SER A 71 9.56 0.41 -3.99
C SER A 71 9.35 1.53 -2.97
N ALA A 72 8.47 1.30 -2.01
CA ALA A 72 8.24 2.19 -0.89
C ALA A 72 8.05 1.38 0.39
N VAL A 73 8.55 1.89 1.52
CA VAL A 73 8.27 1.29 2.83
C VAL A 73 7.00 1.91 3.37
N GLY A 74 6.07 1.07 3.82
CA GLY A 74 4.80 1.59 4.31
C GLY A 74 3.98 0.58 5.07
N THR A 75 2.87 1.10 5.57
CA THR A 75 1.80 0.34 6.22
C THR A 75 0.49 0.61 5.48
N VAL A 76 -0.20 -0.45 5.06
CA VAL A 76 -1.58 -0.35 4.60
C VAL A 76 -2.51 -0.87 5.68
N TYR A 77 -3.61 -0.18 5.88
CA TYR A 77 -4.67 -0.58 6.80
C TYR A 77 -5.83 -1.11 6.00
N ALA A 78 -6.23 -2.36 6.25
CA ALA A 78 -7.32 -3.00 5.52
C ALA A 78 -8.22 -3.86 6.39
N ASN A 79 -9.46 -4.03 5.93
CA ASN A 79 -10.43 -4.92 6.55
C ASN A 79 -10.30 -6.34 6.00
N HIS A 80 -9.97 -7.29 6.87
CA HIS A 80 -9.86 -8.71 6.56
C HIS A 80 -10.76 -9.51 7.51
N HIS A 81 -11.69 -10.29 6.94
CA HIS A 81 -12.71 -11.05 7.70
C HIS A 81 -13.43 -10.26 8.80
N GLY A 82 -13.79 -9.01 8.51
CA GLY A 82 -14.51 -8.14 9.44
C GLY A 82 -13.65 -7.55 10.57
N ARG A 83 -12.31 -7.64 10.47
CA ARG A 83 -11.37 -7.02 11.41
C ARG A 83 -10.35 -6.16 10.67
N ALA A 84 -10.02 -5.01 11.25
CA ALA A 84 -8.96 -4.16 10.75
C ALA A 84 -7.58 -4.80 11.00
N HIS A 85 -6.70 -4.70 10.01
CA HIS A 85 -5.31 -5.15 10.09
C HIS A 85 -4.39 -4.05 9.56
N ALA A 86 -3.26 -3.88 10.23
CA ALA A 86 -2.14 -3.10 9.74
C ALA A 86 -1.12 -4.06 9.11
N MET A 87 -0.82 -3.86 7.82
CA MET A 87 0.15 -4.65 7.07
C MET A 87 1.32 -3.76 6.69
N SER A 88 2.48 -4.03 7.28
CA SER A 88 3.69 -3.21 7.14
C SER A 88 4.77 -3.96 6.39
N GLY A 89 5.50 -3.27 5.52
CA GLY A 89 6.64 -3.84 4.81
C GLY A 89 7.07 -3.01 3.59
N VAL A 90 7.77 -3.67 2.66
CA VAL A 90 8.19 -3.07 1.38
C VAL A 90 7.11 -3.29 0.34
N ILE A 91 6.46 -2.20 -0.08
CA ILE A 91 5.51 -2.18 -1.18
C ILE A 91 6.30 -2.13 -2.49
N VAL A 92 6.03 -3.08 -3.38
CA VAL A 92 6.76 -3.30 -4.64
C VAL A 92 5.85 -3.23 -5.87
N GLY A 93 4.55 -3.08 -5.68
CA GLY A 93 3.61 -2.95 -6.78
C GLY A 93 2.24 -2.44 -6.34
N VAL A 94 1.58 -1.73 -7.25
CA VAL A 94 0.20 -1.28 -7.07
C VAL A 94 -0.51 -1.23 -8.42
N ASN A 95 -1.77 -1.65 -8.45
CA ASN A 95 -2.69 -1.40 -9.56
C ASN A 95 -4.10 -1.17 -9.02
N GLU A 96 -5.08 -0.99 -9.90
CA GLU A 96 -6.47 -0.68 -9.53
C GLU A 96 -7.17 -1.76 -8.70
N MET A 97 -6.56 -2.94 -8.53
CA MET A 97 -7.12 -4.06 -7.76
C MET A 97 -6.37 -4.35 -6.47
N VAL A 98 -5.04 -4.25 -6.46
CA VAL A 98 -4.22 -4.70 -5.33
C VAL A 98 -3.01 -3.80 -5.08
N VAL A 99 -2.53 -3.84 -3.84
CA VAL A 99 -1.17 -3.45 -3.45
C VAL A 99 -0.36 -4.70 -3.12
N GLN A 100 0.91 -4.73 -3.53
CA GLN A 100 1.83 -5.86 -3.33
C GLN A 100 2.95 -5.49 -2.37
N PHE A 101 3.19 -6.36 -1.40
CA PHE A 101 4.36 -6.34 -0.54
C PHE A 101 5.32 -7.46 -0.92
N SER A 102 6.61 -7.23 -0.72
CA SER A 102 7.67 -8.23 -0.82
C SER A 102 8.26 -8.50 0.55
N ASP A 103 8.22 -9.76 1.00
CA ASP A 103 8.81 -10.17 2.28
C ASP A 103 10.29 -10.52 2.17
N GLU A 104 10.96 -10.75 3.31
CA GLU A 104 12.39 -11.08 3.38
C GLU A 104 12.77 -12.40 2.69
N HIS A 105 11.77 -13.22 2.33
CA HIS A 105 11.93 -14.46 1.56
C HIS A 105 11.62 -14.28 0.07
N LYS A 106 11.44 -13.04 -0.40
CA LYS A 106 11.07 -12.66 -1.77
C LYS A 106 9.68 -13.16 -2.19
N ARG A 107 8.80 -13.43 -1.22
CA ARG A 107 7.41 -13.81 -1.51
C ARG A 107 6.56 -12.56 -1.61
N LEU A 108 5.55 -12.64 -2.48
CA LEU A 108 4.61 -11.56 -2.68
C LEU A 108 3.36 -11.74 -1.82
N HIS A 109 3.03 -10.70 -1.07
CA HIS A 109 1.77 -10.60 -0.33
C HIS A 109 0.88 -9.57 -1.01
N THR A 110 -0.33 -9.98 -1.41
CA THR A 110 -1.27 -9.12 -2.13
C THR A 110 -2.42 -8.72 -1.24
N VAL A 111 -2.73 -7.43 -1.21
CA VAL A 111 -3.83 -6.86 -0.44
C VAL A 111 -4.81 -6.19 -1.40
N PRO A 112 -6.11 -6.58 -1.41
CA PRO A 112 -7.10 -5.96 -2.29
C PRO A 112 -7.36 -4.50 -1.93
N LEU A 113 -7.27 -3.58 -2.91
CA LEU A 113 -7.55 -2.16 -2.70
C LEU A 113 -8.94 -1.91 -2.14
N THR A 114 -9.92 -2.70 -2.55
CA THR A 114 -11.31 -2.60 -2.06
C THR A 114 -11.47 -2.82 -0.55
N SER A 115 -10.44 -3.33 0.12
CA SER A 115 -10.42 -3.55 1.57
C SER A 115 -9.65 -2.46 2.34
N LEU A 116 -8.90 -1.60 1.64
CA LEU A 116 -8.08 -0.56 2.26
C LEU A 116 -8.93 0.58 2.79
N PHE A 117 -8.59 1.02 4.00
CA PHE A 117 -9.15 2.20 4.64
C PHE A 117 -8.09 3.22 5.09
N GLY A 118 -6.80 2.89 4.98
CA GLY A 118 -5.73 3.81 5.37
C GLY A 118 -4.37 3.43 4.80
N LEU A 119 -3.49 4.42 4.70
CA LEU A 119 -2.13 4.30 4.15
C LEU A 119 -1.17 5.17 4.95
N ILE A 120 0.02 4.63 5.25
CA ILE A 120 1.19 5.37 5.71
C ILE A 120 2.38 4.95 4.84
N LEU A 121 3.01 5.86 4.10
CA LEU A 121 4.17 5.61 3.25
C LEU A 121 5.32 6.56 3.61
N HIS A 122 6.50 6.00 3.87
CA HIS A 122 7.73 6.70 4.24
C HIS A 122 8.62 6.91 3.02
#